data_AF-A0A946CVR2-F1
#
_entry.id   AF-A0A946CVR2-F1
#
_cell.length_a   1.000
_cell.length_b   1.000
_cell.length_c   1.000
_cell.angle_alpha   90.00
_cell.angle_beta   90.00
_cell.angle_gamma   90.00
#
_symmetry.space_group_name_H-M   'P 1'
#
loop_
_entity.id
_entity.type
_entity.pdbx_description
1 polymer ?
#
loop_
_entity_poly.entity_id
_entity_poly.type
_entity_poly.pdbx_seq_one_letter_code
_entity_poly.pdbx_strand_id
1 'polypeptide(L)'
;MPSIQIYFRITACILLLSGSAVSGIMAQDASDAESHLQVAARILVECAQSVLTEQEPFRFDTESVPEPLSIEIMRILAEENGHRLENLPASSSLQLEIDRMGIEWQSVGRKQLRRHVTASSTAIFTSSDGAVTSNSCANTRSDLVSREAAETLSDPDIAALQPAIPLKKGLRRVLEPIVLIGASAVGTYLLFNLRSRRTDSN
;
A
#
# COMPACT_ATOMS: atom_id res chain seq x y z
N MET A 1 31.58 -24.20 -50.12
CA MET A 1 31.88 -22.98 -49.32
C MET A 1 30.57 -22.36 -48.86
N PRO A 2 30.04 -22.73 -47.67
CA PRO A 2 28.80 -22.18 -47.14
C PRO A 2 29.00 -21.74 -45.67
N SER A 3 29.44 -20.52 -45.41
CA SER A 3 29.70 -20.08 -44.02
C SER A 3 29.40 -18.61 -43.74
N ILE A 4 28.91 -17.86 -44.73
CA ILE A 4 28.66 -16.41 -44.58
C ILE A 4 27.19 -16.09 -44.23
N GLN A 5 26.25 -17.04 -44.41
CA GLN A 5 24.82 -16.79 -44.15
C GLN A 5 24.39 -16.93 -42.68
N ILE A 6 25.21 -17.50 -41.81
CA ILE A 6 24.82 -17.75 -40.40
C ILE A 6 25.03 -16.51 -39.53
N TYR A 7 26.00 -15.64 -39.86
CA TYR A 7 26.31 -14.46 -39.05
C TYR A 7 25.26 -13.34 -39.14
N PHE A 8 24.45 -13.29 -40.20
CA PHE A 8 23.45 -12.23 -40.36
C PHE A 8 22.15 -12.48 -39.57
N ARG A 9 21.91 -13.70 -39.08
CA ARG A 9 20.71 -14.03 -38.28
C ARG A 9 20.88 -13.86 -36.78
N ILE A 10 22.12 -13.84 -36.28
CA ILE A 10 22.37 -13.70 -34.83
C ILE A 10 22.35 -12.22 -34.41
N THR A 11 22.77 -11.29 -35.27
CA THR A 11 22.75 -9.85 -34.97
C THR A 11 21.34 -9.25 -34.95
N ALA A 12 20.39 -9.83 -35.69
CA ALA A 12 18.99 -9.38 -35.69
C ALA A 12 18.23 -9.78 -34.41
N CYS A 13 18.60 -10.88 -33.73
CA CYS A 13 17.99 -11.27 -32.46
C CYS A 13 18.44 -10.40 -31.29
N ILE A 14 19.63 -9.80 -31.35
CA ILE A 14 20.13 -8.93 -30.27
C ILE A 14 19.48 -7.54 -30.31
N LEU A 15 19.04 -7.07 -31.48
CA LEU A 15 18.33 -5.79 -31.61
C LEU A 15 16.81 -5.87 -31.39
N LEU A 16 16.23 -7.08 -31.34
CA LEU A 16 14.80 -7.28 -31.05
C LEU A 16 14.52 -7.64 -29.58
N LEU A 17 15.55 -7.89 -28.78
CA LEU A 17 15.45 -8.13 -27.33
C LEU A 17 15.78 -6.89 -26.48
N SER A 18 16.15 -5.76 -27.10
CA SER A 18 16.23 -4.45 -26.45
C SER A 18 14.91 -3.66 -26.48
N GLY A 19 13.80 -4.34 -26.80
CA GLY A 19 12.44 -3.84 -26.67
C GLY A 19 11.86 -4.01 -25.26
N SER A 20 12.70 -4.23 -24.25
CA SER A 20 12.32 -3.91 -22.88
C SER A 20 12.07 -2.42 -22.84
N ALA A 21 10.82 -2.03 -23.05
CA ALA A 21 10.30 -0.80 -22.50
C ALA A 21 10.65 -0.85 -21.01
N VAL A 22 11.80 -0.30 -20.66
CA VAL A 22 11.95 0.41 -19.40
C VAL A 22 10.95 1.54 -19.57
N SER A 23 9.68 1.23 -19.28
CA SER A 23 8.73 2.20 -18.81
C SER A 23 9.43 2.78 -17.59
N GLY A 24 10.19 3.85 -17.84
CA GLY A 24 10.71 4.70 -16.79
C GLY A 24 9.46 5.22 -16.12
N ILE A 25 8.99 4.50 -15.10
CA ILE A 25 7.99 5.00 -14.18
C ILE A 25 8.68 6.21 -13.58
N MET A 26 8.37 7.38 -14.14
CA MET A 26 8.86 8.64 -13.60
C MET A 26 8.29 8.70 -12.19
N ALA A 27 9.17 8.97 -11.21
CA ALA A 27 8.68 9.18 -9.86
C ALA A 27 7.72 10.37 -9.87
N GLN A 28 6.56 10.21 -9.24
CA GLN A 28 5.61 11.29 -9.09
C GLN A 28 6.15 12.31 -8.09
N ASP A 29 6.00 13.59 -8.42
CA ASP A 29 6.22 14.69 -7.49
C ASP A 29 5.09 14.73 -6.44
N ALA A 30 5.35 15.41 -5.32
CA ALA A 30 4.45 15.41 -4.17
C ALA A 30 3.04 15.95 -4.47
N SER A 31 2.89 16.81 -5.49
CA SER A 31 1.58 17.33 -5.91
C SER A 31 0.73 16.33 -6.68
N ASP A 32 1.35 15.31 -7.30
CA ASP A 32 0.71 14.46 -8.29
C ASP A 32 0.55 13.01 -7.80
N ALA A 33 1.16 12.66 -6.66
CA ALA A 33 1.09 11.32 -6.08
C ALA A 33 -0.21 11.13 -5.29
N GLU A 34 -0.95 10.07 -5.58
CA GLU A 34 -2.15 9.69 -4.81
C GLU A 34 -1.77 9.40 -3.35
N SER A 35 -2.64 9.80 -2.41
CA SER A 35 -2.47 9.50 -0.99
C SER A 35 -2.57 8.00 -0.70
N HIS A 36 -2.05 7.57 0.46
CA HIS A 36 -2.20 6.19 0.93
C HIS A 36 -3.65 5.74 0.96
N LEU A 37 -4.51 6.64 1.41
CA LEU A 37 -5.94 6.42 1.55
C LEU A 37 -6.61 6.29 0.18
N GLN A 38 -6.27 7.14 -0.79
CA GLN A 38 -6.78 7.08 -2.16
C GLN A 38 -6.46 5.74 -2.84
N VAL A 39 -5.19 5.30 -2.74
CA VAL A 39 -4.78 4.03 -3.37
C VAL A 39 -5.47 2.83 -2.70
N ALA A 40 -5.57 2.84 -1.36
CA ALA A 40 -6.25 1.77 -0.63
C ALA A 40 -7.75 1.71 -0.96
N ALA A 41 -8.44 2.85 -0.97
CA ALA A 41 -9.85 2.95 -1.32
C ALA A 41 -10.12 2.41 -2.74
N ARG A 42 -9.25 2.75 -3.70
CA ARG A 42 -9.37 2.27 -5.09
C ARG A 42 -9.25 0.76 -5.19
N ILE A 43 -8.32 0.14 -4.45
CA ILE A 43 -8.21 -1.33 -4.39
C ILE A 43 -9.50 -1.95 -3.84
N LEU A 44 -10.07 -1.37 -2.78
CA LEU A 44 -11.30 -1.87 -2.15
C LEU A 44 -12.52 -1.71 -3.07
N VAL A 45 -12.61 -0.62 -3.83
CA VAL A 45 -13.69 -0.42 -4.82
C VAL A 45 -13.56 -1.42 -5.97
N GLU A 46 -12.35 -1.67 -6.47
CA GLU A 46 -12.11 -2.72 -7.48
C GLU A 46 -12.53 -4.10 -7.00
N CYS A 47 -12.39 -4.37 -5.70
CA CYS A 47 -12.95 -5.56 -5.07
C CYS A 47 -14.48 -5.60 -5.18
N ALA A 48 -15.12 -4.49 -4.78
CA ALA A 48 -16.57 -4.36 -4.74
C ALA A 48 -17.22 -4.53 -6.12
N GLN A 49 -16.57 -4.04 -7.18
CA GLN A 49 -17.08 -4.12 -8.55
C GLN A 49 -17.42 -5.56 -8.97
N SER A 50 -16.74 -6.57 -8.41
CA SER A 50 -16.98 -7.98 -8.74
C SER A 50 -18.33 -8.54 -8.25
N VAL A 51 -18.96 -7.91 -7.26
CA VAL A 51 -20.26 -8.32 -6.72
C VAL A 51 -21.41 -7.40 -7.13
N LEU A 52 -21.09 -6.23 -7.68
CA LEU A 52 -22.09 -5.27 -8.14
C LEU A 52 -22.76 -5.76 -9.43
N THR A 53 -24.09 -5.80 -9.44
CA THR A 53 -24.89 -6.13 -10.63
C THR A 53 -25.22 -4.85 -11.38
N GLU A 54 -25.04 -4.79 -12.70
CA GLU A 54 -25.14 -3.52 -13.47
C GLU A 54 -26.50 -2.77 -13.37
N GLN A 55 -27.55 -3.45 -12.95
CA GLN A 55 -28.93 -2.97 -13.08
C GLN A 55 -29.53 -2.42 -11.79
N GLU A 56 -28.88 -2.60 -10.65
CA GLU A 56 -29.48 -2.33 -9.34
C GLU A 56 -28.82 -1.14 -8.64
N PRO A 57 -29.60 -0.14 -8.18
CA PRO A 57 -29.11 0.90 -7.31
C PRO A 57 -28.83 0.35 -5.91
N PHE A 58 -27.89 0.95 -5.20
CA PHE A 58 -27.45 0.44 -3.90
C PHE A 58 -26.98 1.56 -2.99
N ARG A 59 -27.10 1.33 -1.68
CA ARG A 59 -26.40 2.12 -0.66
C ARG A 59 -25.06 1.47 -0.33
N PHE A 60 -24.03 2.26 -0.07
CA PHE A 60 -22.81 1.77 0.55
C PHE A 60 -22.95 1.83 2.07
N ASP A 61 -22.71 0.70 2.73
CA ASP A 61 -22.70 0.61 4.19
C ASP A 61 -21.34 1.02 4.74
N THR A 62 -21.32 2.10 5.51
CA THR A 62 -20.09 2.69 6.04
C THR A 62 -19.73 2.17 7.43
N GLU A 63 -20.59 1.39 8.10
CA GLU A 63 -20.38 0.99 9.50
C GLU A 63 -19.15 0.08 9.69
N SER A 64 -18.82 -0.74 8.69
CA SER A 64 -17.69 -1.68 8.75
C SER A 64 -16.35 -1.07 8.34
N VAL A 65 -16.30 0.21 7.98
CA VAL A 65 -15.12 0.88 7.41
C VAL A 65 -14.78 2.14 8.20
N PRO A 66 -13.49 2.41 8.52
CA PRO A 66 -13.08 3.67 9.15
C PRO A 66 -13.54 4.90 8.35
N GLU A 67 -14.01 5.93 9.04
CA GLU A 67 -14.65 7.12 8.43
C GLU A 67 -13.82 7.78 7.30
N PRO A 68 -12.51 8.05 7.45
CA PRO A 68 -11.74 8.66 6.36
C PRO A 68 -11.74 7.80 5.09
N LEU A 69 -11.69 6.47 5.27
CA LEU A 69 -11.67 5.52 4.18
C LEU A 69 -13.06 5.34 3.55
N SER A 70 -14.13 5.37 4.34
CA SER A 70 -15.50 5.26 3.83
C SER A 70 -15.88 6.47 2.98
N ILE A 71 -15.44 7.69 3.36
CA ILE A 71 -15.62 8.91 2.57
C ILE A 71 -14.96 8.77 1.19
N GLU A 72 -13.72 8.28 1.14
CA GLU A 72 -13.01 8.14 -0.12
C GLU A 72 -13.58 7.00 -1.00
N ILE A 73 -13.99 5.88 -0.38
CA ILE A 73 -14.71 4.81 -1.10
C ILE A 73 -16.01 5.36 -1.69
N MET A 74 -16.80 6.12 -0.94
CA MET A 74 -18.01 6.75 -1.46
C MET A 74 -17.71 7.72 -2.62
N ARG A 75 -16.63 8.50 -2.53
CA ARG A 75 -16.19 9.39 -3.62
C ARG A 75 -15.92 8.60 -4.90
N ILE A 76 -15.13 7.53 -4.82
CA ILE A 76 -14.77 6.71 -5.98
C ILE A 76 -16.01 5.96 -6.52
N LEU A 77 -16.86 5.41 -5.64
CA LEU A 77 -18.11 4.77 -6.04
C LEU A 77 -19.07 5.77 -6.71
N ALA A 78 -19.13 7.03 -6.25
CA ALA A 78 -19.93 8.06 -6.90
C ALA A 78 -19.38 8.43 -8.29
N GLU A 79 -18.06 8.44 -8.47
CA GLU A 79 -17.42 8.69 -9.77
C GLU A 79 -17.69 7.55 -10.78
N GLU A 80 -17.63 6.30 -10.32
CA GLU A 80 -17.77 5.13 -11.19
C GLU A 80 -19.23 4.65 -11.34
N ASN A 81 -20.06 4.85 -10.32
CA ASN A 81 -21.42 4.31 -10.20
C ASN A 81 -22.45 5.37 -9.80
N GLY A 82 -22.19 6.67 -9.98
CA GLY A 82 -23.02 7.75 -9.43
C GLY A 82 -24.52 7.75 -9.80
N HIS A 83 -24.91 7.05 -10.87
CA HIS A 83 -26.33 6.87 -11.23
C HIS A 83 -27.04 5.76 -10.43
N ARG A 84 -26.28 4.93 -9.72
CA ARG A 84 -26.73 3.78 -8.94
C ARG A 84 -26.50 3.94 -7.43
N LEU A 85 -25.60 4.82 -7.03
CA LEU A 85 -25.32 5.07 -5.61
C LEU A 85 -26.44 5.93 -5.00
N GLU A 86 -27.13 5.41 -3.99
CA GLU A 86 -28.24 6.09 -3.33
C GLU A 86 -27.90 6.49 -1.88
N ASN A 87 -28.39 7.67 -1.47
CA ASN A 87 -28.07 8.27 -0.17
C ASN A 87 -29.01 7.88 0.99
N LEU A 88 -30.19 7.30 0.73
CA LEU A 88 -31.15 6.63 1.68
C LEU A 88 -32.61 6.71 1.16
N PRO A 89 -33.49 5.72 1.47
CA PRO A 89 -33.23 4.30 1.71
C PRO A 89 -33.24 3.51 0.38
N ALA A 90 -32.15 2.80 0.11
CA ALA A 90 -32.04 1.86 -1.00
C ALA A 90 -32.53 0.47 -0.59
N SER A 91 -33.18 -0.25 -1.51
CA SER A 91 -33.57 -1.65 -1.31
C SER A 91 -32.40 -2.61 -1.23
N SER A 92 -31.22 -2.18 -1.68
CA SER A 92 -30.05 -3.02 -1.89
C SER A 92 -28.82 -2.35 -1.27
N SER A 93 -27.89 -3.13 -0.74
CA SER A 93 -26.75 -2.63 0.03
C SER A 93 -25.45 -3.31 -0.34
N LEU A 94 -24.38 -2.51 -0.43
CA LEU A 94 -23.00 -2.96 -0.53
C LEU A 94 -22.31 -2.76 0.82
N GLN A 95 -21.75 -3.83 1.38
CA GLN A 95 -20.90 -3.81 2.56
C GLN A 95 -19.48 -4.25 2.17
N LEU A 96 -18.47 -3.64 2.79
CA LEU A 96 -17.07 -4.01 2.65
C LEU A 96 -16.48 -4.39 4.01
N GLU A 97 -16.03 -5.63 4.14
CA GLU A 97 -15.28 -6.11 5.30
C GLU A 97 -13.78 -6.10 4.96
N ILE A 98 -12.99 -5.28 5.67
CA ILE A 98 -11.57 -5.15 5.41
C ILE A 98 -10.81 -6.24 6.17
N ASP A 99 -10.24 -7.20 5.45
CA ASP A 99 -9.49 -8.32 6.02
C ASP A 99 -8.04 -7.90 6.36
N ARG A 100 -7.41 -7.16 5.45
CA ARG A 100 -6.03 -6.67 5.60
C ARG A 100 -5.86 -5.37 4.85
N MET A 101 -5.10 -4.45 5.43
CA MET A 101 -4.65 -3.24 4.76
C MET A 101 -3.27 -2.89 5.28
N GLY A 102 -2.37 -2.48 4.40
CA GLY A 102 -1.03 -2.09 4.80
C GLY A 102 -0.22 -1.53 3.65
N ILE A 103 0.82 -0.80 4.03
CA ILE A 103 1.73 -0.17 3.10
C ILE A 103 3.15 -0.57 3.44
N GLU A 104 3.92 -0.90 2.41
CA GLU A 104 5.33 -1.23 2.53
C GLU A 104 6.16 -0.32 1.63
N TRP A 105 7.27 0.18 2.18
CA TRP A 105 8.21 1.02 1.45
C TRP A 105 9.47 0.25 1.11
N GLN A 106 9.86 0.28 -0.17
CA GLN A 106 11.12 -0.27 -0.65
C GLN A 106 12.02 0.85 -1.19
N SER A 107 13.24 0.97 -0.67
CA SER A 107 14.21 1.94 -1.19
C SER A 107 14.73 1.49 -2.56
N VAL A 108 14.42 2.26 -3.61
CA VAL A 108 14.92 2.05 -4.98
C VAL A 108 16.16 2.89 -5.26
N GLY A 109 16.29 4.05 -4.61
CA GLY A 109 17.45 4.94 -4.72
C GLY A 109 17.60 5.88 -3.53
N ARG A 110 18.44 6.91 -3.68
CA ARG A 110 18.64 7.93 -2.62
C ARG A 110 17.40 8.80 -2.41
N LYS A 111 16.74 9.18 -3.50
CA LYS A 111 15.60 10.11 -3.52
C LYS A 111 14.25 9.45 -3.79
N GLN A 112 14.22 8.15 -4.09
CA GLN A 112 13.02 7.45 -4.54
C GLN A 112 12.72 6.25 -3.67
N LEU A 113 11.44 6.06 -3.42
CA LEU A 113 10.85 4.93 -2.73
C LEU A 113 9.83 4.28 -3.67
N ARG A 114 9.77 2.95 -3.64
CA ARG A 114 8.64 2.21 -4.20
C ARG A 114 7.67 1.95 -3.06
N ARG A 115 6.45 2.42 -3.23
CA ARG A 115 5.33 2.11 -2.35
C ARG A 115 4.73 0.79 -2.81
N HIS A 116 4.30 -0.04 -1.87
CA HIS A 116 3.45 -1.20 -2.11
C HIS A 116 2.25 -1.07 -1.19
N VAL A 117 1.09 -0.76 -1.75
CA VAL A 117 -0.18 -0.68 -1.00
C VAL A 117 -0.90 -2.00 -1.20
N THR A 118 -1.13 -2.73 -0.12
CA THR A 118 -1.88 -3.99 -0.14
C THR A 118 -3.18 -3.80 0.60
N ALA A 119 -4.28 -4.22 -0.02
CA ALA A 119 -5.56 -4.31 0.64
C ALA A 119 -6.26 -5.61 0.23
N SER A 120 -6.96 -6.23 1.18
CA SER A 120 -7.85 -7.34 0.94
C SER A 120 -9.15 -7.12 1.70
N SER A 121 -10.24 -7.53 1.07
CA SER A 121 -11.57 -7.37 1.62
C SER A 121 -12.52 -8.42 1.11
N THR A 122 -13.58 -8.63 1.87
CA THR A 122 -14.77 -9.34 1.43
C THR A 122 -15.87 -8.34 1.12
N ALA A 123 -16.29 -8.30 -0.14
CA ALA A 123 -17.41 -7.49 -0.60
C ALA A 123 -18.69 -8.30 -0.53
N ILE A 124 -19.73 -7.72 0.06
CA ILE A 124 -21.03 -8.36 0.26
C ILE A 124 -22.09 -7.45 -0.34
N PHE A 125 -22.82 -7.95 -1.33
CA PHE A 125 -23.93 -7.26 -1.96
C PHE A 125 -25.23 -7.97 -1.61
N THR A 126 -26.16 -7.24 -0.99
CA THR A 126 -27.53 -7.70 -0.72
C THR A 126 -28.46 -7.02 -1.70
N SER A 127 -29.08 -7.80 -2.57
CA SER A 127 -30.07 -7.33 -3.54
C SER A 127 -31.42 -7.03 -2.87
N SER A 128 -32.28 -6.33 -3.58
CA SER A 128 -33.64 -5.95 -3.18
C SER A 128 -34.57 -7.13 -2.95
N ASP A 129 -34.28 -8.27 -3.59
CA ASP A 129 -34.99 -9.54 -3.37
C ASP A 129 -34.45 -10.33 -2.16
N GLY A 130 -33.40 -9.81 -1.51
CA GLY A 130 -32.72 -10.45 -0.38
C GLY A 130 -31.62 -11.44 -0.76
N ALA A 131 -31.33 -11.63 -2.05
CA ALA A 131 -30.21 -12.45 -2.49
C ALA A 131 -28.88 -11.81 -2.07
N VAL A 132 -27.97 -12.63 -1.56
CA VAL A 132 -26.64 -12.19 -1.11
C VAL A 132 -25.58 -12.75 -2.04
N THR A 133 -24.77 -11.86 -2.61
CA THR A 133 -23.58 -12.21 -3.39
C THR A 133 -22.35 -11.70 -2.65
N SER A 134 -21.35 -12.57 -2.47
CA SER A 134 -20.11 -12.21 -1.78
C SER A 134 -18.89 -12.64 -2.57
N ASN A 135 -17.85 -11.81 -2.57
CA ASN A 135 -16.56 -12.15 -3.13
C ASN A 135 -15.43 -11.58 -2.28
N SER A 136 -14.42 -12.40 -2.01
CA SER A 136 -13.20 -11.96 -1.33
C SER A 136 -12.11 -11.69 -2.35
N CYS A 137 -11.37 -10.61 -2.18
CA CYS A 137 -10.23 -10.29 -3.02
C CYS A 137 -9.02 -9.84 -2.18
N ALA A 138 -7.84 -9.96 -2.78
CA ALA A 138 -6.62 -9.39 -2.26
C ALA A 138 -5.82 -8.82 -3.44
N ASN A 139 -5.42 -7.56 -3.34
CA ASN A 139 -4.66 -6.91 -4.40
C ASN A 139 -3.57 -6.01 -3.81
N THR A 140 -2.55 -5.78 -4.64
CA THR A 140 -1.42 -4.92 -4.31
C THR A 140 -1.17 -3.96 -5.47
N ARG A 141 -1.04 -2.68 -5.16
CA ARG A 141 -0.60 -1.65 -6.10
C ARG A 141 0.76 -1.11 -5.72
N SER A 142 1.58 -0.85 -6.73
CA SER A 142 2.93 -0.35 -6.53
C SER A 142 3.23 0.82 -7.45
N ASP A 143 3.82 1.86 -6.88
CA ASP A 143 4.21 3.08 -7.59
C ASP A 143 5.53 3.63 -7.05
N LEU A 144 6.14 4.53 -7.84
CA LEU A 144 7.38 5.20 -7.46
C LEU A 144 7.08 6.61 -6.96
N VAL A 145 7.46 6.85 -5.72
CA VAL A 145 7.19 8.09 -5.01
C VAL A 145 8.52 8.72 -4.61
N SER A 146 8.64 10.05 -4.71
CA SER A 146 9.79 10.74 -4.15
C SER A 146 9.82 10.57 -2.63
N ARG A 147 11.02 10.53 -2.03
CA ARG A 147 11.15 10.38 -0.58
C ARG A 147 10.53 11.58 0.17
N GLU A 148 10.60 12.76 -0.43
CA GLU A 148 9.98 13.98 0.12
C GLU A 148 8.45 13.87 0.11
N ALA A 149 7.85 13.38 -0.98
CA ALA A 149 6.41 13.14 -1.06
C ALA A 149 5.95 12.07 -0.05
N ALA A 150 6.70 10.98 0.13
CA ALA A 150 6.32 9.90 1.04
C ALA A 150 6.04 10.37 2.49
N GLU A 151 6.70 11.44 2.93
CA GLU A 151 6.50 12.04 4.27
C GLU A 151 5.13 12.73 4.41
N THR A 152 4.48 13.11 3.31
CA THR A 152 3.20 13.85 3.31
C THR A 152 2.00 13.00 2.88
N LEU A 153 2.20 11.78 2.37
CA LEU A 153 1.13 10.92 1.84
C LEU A 153 0.38 10.11 2.90
N SER A 154 0.84 10.15 4.16
CA SER A 154 0.26 9.37 5.26
C SER A 154 -0.95 10.06 5.86
N ASP A 155 -1.96 9.26 6.21
CA ASP A 155 -3.15 9.73 6.92
C ASP A 155 -3.00 9.42 8.42
N PRO A 156 -3.09 10.43 9.32
CA PRO A 156 -2.88 10.24 10.75
C PRO A 156 -3.99 9.42 11.43
N ASP A 157 -5.16 9.29 10.81
CA ASP A 157 -6.34 8.70 11.45
C ASP A 157 -6.41 7.17 11.25
N ILE A 158 -5.61 6.62 10.33
CA ILE A 158 -5.57 5.18 10.04
C ILE A 158 -4.14 4.65 10.23
N ALA A 159 -3.90 3.97 11.36
CA ALA A 159 -2.57 3.45 11.72
C ALA A 159 -1.97 2.50 10.66
N ALA A 160 -2.80 1.70 9.98
CA ALA A 160 -2.37 0.80 8.90
C ALA A 160 -1.80 1.53 7.67
N LEU A 161 -2.09 2.83 7.52
CA LEU A 161 -1.64 3.70 6.44
C LEU A 161 -0.47 4.61 6.85
N GLN A 162 0.17 4.31 7.99
CA GLN A 162 1.34 5.04 8.52
C GLN A 162 2.59 4.14 8.61
N PRO A 163 3.07 3.60 7.49
CA PRO A 163 4.27 2.78 7.51
C PRO A 163 5.52 3.61 7.84
N ALA A 164 6.46 3.01 8.57
CA ALA A 164 7.76 3.63 8.79
C ALA A 164 8.53 3.76 7.46
N ILE A 165 8.96 4.98 7.13
CA ILE A 165 9.78 5.24 5.93
C ILE A 165 11.20 4.72 6.18
N PRO A 166 11.76 3.87 5.30
CA PRO A 166 13.07 3.27 5.50
C PRO A 166 14.15 4.34 5.49
N LEU A 167 15.00 4.34 6.53
CA LEU A 167 16.10 5.29 6.69
C LEU A 167 17.02 5.32 5.45
N LYS A 168 17.58 6.51 5.17
CA LYS A 168 18.64 6.65 4.16
C LYS A 168 19.79 5.69 4.51
N LYS A 169 20.30 4.90 3.55
CA LYS A 169 21.36 3.88 3.78
C LYS A 169 22.58 4.43 4.55
N GLY A 170 22.93 5.70 4.36
CA GLY A 170 24.02 6.36 5.09
C GLY A 170 23.69 6.64 6.56
N LEU A 171 22.44 6.98 6.87
CA LEU A 171 21.99 7.24 8.24
C LEU A 171 21.83 5.94 9.04
N ARG A 172 21.33 4.86 8.41
CA ARG A 172 21.25 3.53 9.03
C ARG A 172 22.62 3.02 9.48
N ARG A 173 23.65 3.22 8.64
CA ARG A 173 25.05 2.84 8.94
C ARG A 173 25.65 3.59 10.14
N VAL A 174 25.11 4.76 10.50
CA VAL A 174 25.57 5.57 11.65
C VAL A 174 24.72 5.30 12.90
N LEU A 175 23.41 5.15 12.77
CA LEU A 175 22.50 4.94 13.89
C LEU A 175 22.57 3.52 14.48
N GLU A 176 22.66 2.48 13.65
CA GLU A 176 22.77 1.09 14.14
C GLU A 176 23.91 0.91 15.16
N PRO A 177 25.15 1.36 14.90
CA PRO A 177 26.23 1.20 15.88
C PRO A 177 26.03 2.05 17.13
N ILE A 178 25.45 3.26 17.04
CA ILE A 178 25.21 4.13 18.20
C ILE A 178 24.20 3.51 19.17
N VAL A 179 23.10 2.96 18.64
CA VAL A 179 22.07 2.30 19.47
C VAL A 179 22.64 1.05 20.13
N LEU A 180 23.43 0.26 19.40
CA LEU A 180 24.09 -0.93 19.93
C LEU A 180 25.07 -0.59 21.06
N ILE A 181 25.89 0.45 20.89
CA ILE A 181 26.85 0.91 21.90
C ILE A 181 26.12 1.49 23.12
N GLY A 182 25.07 2.30 22.90
CA GLY A 182 24.26 2.86 23.98
C GLY A 182 23.55 1.79 24.82
N ALA A 183 22.94 0.80 24.18
CA ALA A 183 22.32 -0.34 24.87
C ALA A 183 23.36 -1.16 25.67
N SER A 184 24.55 -1.34 25.12
CA SER A 184 25.66 -2.03 25.78
C SER A 184 26.16 -1.26 27.01
N ALA A 185 26.25 0.07 26.92
CA ALA A 185 26.66 0.95 28.02
C ALA A 185 25.64 0.99 29.15
N VAL A 186 24.35 1.06 28.83
CA VAL A 186 23.26 1.00 29.84
C VAL A 186 23.22 -0.38 30.49
N GLY A 187 23.35 -1.47 29.72
CA GLY A 187 23.42 -2.83 30.25
C GLY A 187 24.61 -3.05 31.18
N THR A 188 25.78 -2.54 30.83
CA THR A 188 26.96 -2.59 31.72
C THR A 188 26.80 -1.71 32.95
N TYR A 189 26.25 -0.50 32.82
CA TYR A 189 25.99 0.38 33.96
C TYR A 189 25.00 -0.25 34.96
N LEU A 190 23.93 -0.88 34.49
CA LEU A 190 22.98 -1.61 35.34
C LEU A 190 23.63 -2.82 36.01
N LEU A 191 24.44 -3.59 35.29
CA LEU A 191 25.19 -4.72 35.87
C LEU A 191 26.16 -4.27 36.97
N PHE A 192 26.86 -3.15 36.79
CA PHE A 192 27.76 -2.60 37.80
C PHE A 192 27.00 -2.04 39.01
N ASN A 193 25.87 -1.36 38.81
CA ASN A 193 25.05 -0.85 39.92
C ASN A 193 24.40 -1.97 40.74
N LEU A 194 23.95 -3.05 40.10
CA LEU A 194 23.40 -4.23 40.78
C LEU A 194 24.46 -5.02 41.54
N ARG A 195 25.71 -5.07 41.03
CA ARG A 195 26.82 -5.72 41.72
C ARG A 195 27.34 -4.87 42.89
N SER A 196 27.35 -3.55 42.77
CA SER A 196 27.78 -2.63 43.82
C SER A 196 26.91 -2.75 45.08
N ARG A 197 25.57 -2.76 44.93
CA ARG A 197 24.64 -2.87 46.07
C ARG A 197 24.71 -4.20 46.83
N ARG A 198 25.28 -5.25 46.25
CA ARG A 198 25.46 -6.55 46.92
C ARG A 198 26.73 -6.63 47.77
N THR A 199 27.60 -5.63 47.69
CA THR A 199 28.88 -5.58 48.41
C THR A 199 28.82 -4.67 49.64
N ASP A 200 27.85 -3.74 49.69
CA ASP A 200 27.66 -2.80 50.82
C ASP A 200 26.70 -3.33 51.92
N SER A 201 26.18 -4.56 51.80
CA SER A 201 25.26 -5.16 52.76
C SER A 201 25.96 -6.16 53.70
N ASN A 202 27.11 -5.78 54.26
CA ASN A 202 27.79 -6.51 55.34
C ASN A 202 27.73 -5.70 56.64
#